data_AF-A0A1D6LHL1-F1
#
_entry.id   AF-A0A1D6LHL1-F1
#
_cell.length_a   1.000
_cell.length_b   1.000
_cell.length_c   1.000
_cell.angle_alpha   90.00
_cell.angle_beta   90.00
_cell.angle_gamma   90.00
#
_symmetry.space_group_name_H-M   'P 1'
#
loop_
_entity.id
_entity.type
_entity.pdbx_description
1 polymer ?
#
loop_
_entity_poly.entity_id
_entity_poly.type
_entity_poly.pdbx_seq_one_letter_code
_entity_poly.pdbx_strand_id
1 'polypeptide(L)'
;MVKQGLISDPVFSFWFNRHADEGEGGEIVFGGMDSSHYKGDHTFVPVTRKGYWQFNMGDVLVDGKSTGFCAGGCAAIADSGTSLLAGPTAIITEINEKIGAAGVVSQECKTVVSQYGQQILDLLLAETQPAKICSQVGLCTFDGTHGVSAGIRSVVDDEARKSNGGLKSDPMCNACEMAVVWMQNQLAQNKTQELILNYINQLCERLPSPMGESAVDCGSLVSMPDIVFTIGGKKFKLKPEQYILKVGEGQAVQCISGFTAMDIPPPRGPLWILGDVFMGVYHTVFDYGKLRVGFAESA
;
A
#
# COMPACT_ATOMS: atom_id res chain seq x y z
N MET A 1 -13.53 -28.14 12.32
CA MET A 1 -14.27 -27.25 13.24
C MET A 1 -15.69 -26.97 12.76
N VAL A 2 -15.95 -26.06 11.80
CA VAL A 2 -17.32 -25.72 11.33
C VAL A 2 -18.13 -26.97 10.93
N LYS A 3 -17.63 -27.76 9.96
CA LYS A 3 -18.33 -28.97 9.48
C LYS A 3 -18.52 -30.06 10.54
N GLN A 4 -17.69 -30.03 11.58
CA GLN A 4 -17.73 -30.98 12.70
C GLN A 4 -18.59 -30.48 13.87
N GLY A 5 -19.17 -29.27 13.77
CA GLY A 5 -19.97 -28.67 14.85
C GLY A 5 -19.17 -28.31 16.11
N LEU A 6 -17.85 -28.07 15.99
CA LEU A 6 -16.99 -27.79 17.15
C LEU A 6 -16.98 -26.33 17.59
N ILE A 7 -17.67 -25.44 16.87
CA ILE A 7 -17.74 -24.01 17.19
C ILE A 7 -19.19 -23.54 17.08
N SER A 8 -19.56 -22.59 17.94
CA SER A 8 -20.90 -21.99 18.03
C SER A 8 -21.24 -21.23 16.76
N ASP A 9 -20.46 -20.19 16.45
CA ASP A 9 -20.64 -19.37 15.26
C ASP A 9 -19.55 -19.66 14.23
N PRO A 10 -19.85 -19.61 12.93
CA PRO A 10 -18.85 -19.77 11.87
C PRO A 10 -18.02 -18.49 11.70
N VAL A 11 -17.38 -18.04 12.78
CA VAL A 11 -16.53 -16.84 12.84
C VAL A 11 -15.26 -17.16 13.62
N PHE A 12 -14.20 -16.40 13.36
CA PHE A 12 -13.04 -16.34 14.25
C PHE A 12 -12.48 -14.92 14.30
N SER A 13 -11.79 -14.57 15.37
CA SER A 13 -11.26 -13.23 15.54
C SER A 13 -9.84 -13.23 16.10
N PHE A 14 -9.14 -12.12 15.83
CA PHE A 14 -7.80 -11.85 16.33
C PHE A 14 -7.81 -10.56 17.15
N TRP A 15 -7.15 -10.65 18.29
CA TRP A 15 -6.63 -9.52 19.05
C TRP A 15 -5.13 -9.71 19.19
N PHE A 16 -4.34 -8.69 18.81
CA PHE A 16 -2.91 -8.68 19.08
C PHE A 16 -2.64 -7.67 20.18
N ASN A 17 -2.02 -8.12 21.26
CA ASN A 17 -1.57 -7.20 22.28
C ASN A 17 -0.37 -6.42 21.74
N ARG A 18 -0.47 -5.10 21.78
CA ARG A 18 0.60 -4.18 21.34
C ARG A 18 1.51 -3.75 22.48
N HIS A 19 1.19 -4.13 23.72
CA HIS A 19 1.93 -3.86 24.94
C HIS A 19 2.81 -5.07 25.28
N ALA A 20 4.01 -5.11 24.70
CA ALA A 20 4.94 -6.23 24.83
C ALA A 20 5.40 -6.49 26.28
N ASP A 21 5.19 -5.54 27.19
CA ASP A 21 5.49 -5.61 28.62
C ASP A 21 4.41 -6.31 29.46
N GLU A 22 3.22 -6.59 28.91
CA GLU A 22 2.08 -7.15 29.64
C GLU A 22 1.99 -8.69 29.62
N GLY A 23 2.99 -9.38 29.06
CA GLY A 23 3.13 -10.85 29.12
C GLY A 23 2.20 -11.66 28.20
N GLU A 24 1.01 -11.14 27.88
CA GLU A 24 0.12 -11.70 26.86
C GLU A 24 0.41 -11.06 25.49
N GLY A 25 0.68 -11.89 24.47
CA GLY A 25 0.97 -11.39 23.11
C GLY A 25 -0.27 -11.16 22.23
N GLY A 26 -1.41 -11.74 22.59
CA GLY A 26 -2.65 -11.68 21.83
C GLY A 26 -3.49 -12.95 22.00
N GLU A 27 -4.68 -12.95 21.38
CA GLU A 27 -5.65 -14.03 21.44
C GLU A 27 -6.26 -14.29 20.06
N ILE A 28 -6.50 -15.57 19.76
CA ILE A 28 -7.36 -16.00 18.65
C ILE A 28 -8.58 -16.74 19.22
N VAL A 29 -9.77 -16.31 18.83
CA VAL A 29 -11.03 -16.95 19.22
C VAL A 29 -11.63 -17.65 18.02
N PHE A 30 -11.84 -18.97 18.11
CA PHE A 30 -12.64 -19.71 17.13
C PHE A 30 -14.05 -19.91 17.67
N GLY A 31 -15.07 -19.52 16.89
CA GLY A 31 -16.46 -19.67 17.28
C GLY A 31 -17.12 -18.42 17.87
N GLY A 32 -16.40 -17.30 17.93
CA GLY A 32 -16.89 -16.05 18.52
C GLY A 32 -15.86 -14.94 18.43
N MET A 33 -16.01 -13.96 19.32
CA MET A 33 -15.06 -12.87 19.57
C MET A 33 -15.20 -12.44 21.03
N ASP A 34 -14.10 -12.11 21.71
CA ASP A 34 -14.17 -11.56 23.07
C ASP A 34 -14.41 -10.05 23.04
N SER A 35 -15.52 -9.62 23.63
CA SER A 35 -15.89 -8.21 23.80
C SER A 35 -14.90 -7.41 24.66
N SER A 36 -14.04 -8.06 25.45
CA SER A 36 -13.01 -7.39 26.24
C SER A 36 -11.89 -6.81 25.36
N HIS A 37 -11.72 -7.32 24.13
CA HIS A 37 -10.61 -7.00 23.24
C HIS A 37 -10.89 -5.91 22.20
N TYR A 38 -12.08 -5.31 22.20
CA TYR A 38 -12.42 -4.23 21.28
C TYR A 38 -13.38 -3.19 21.86
N LYS A 39 -13.38 -2.00 21.25
CA LYS A 39 -14.26 -0.88 21.60
C LYS A 39 -15.17 -0.54 20.42
N GLY A 40 -16.43 -0.30 20.73
CA GLY A 40 -17.46 0.06 19.75
C GLY A 40 -17.80 -1.08 18.79
N ASP A 41 -18.42 -0.74 17.67
CA ASP A 41 -18.91 -1.72 16.68
C ASP A 41 -17.89 -1.99 15.57
N HIS A 42 -17.82 -3.25 15.12
CA HIS A 42 -17.06 -3.61 13.93
C HIS A 42 -17.68 -3.02 12.66
N THR A 43 -16.83 -2.45 11.81
CA THR A 43 -17.19 -2.11 10.44
C THR A 43 -16.97 -3.32 9.56
N PHE A 44 -18.06 -3.95 9.09
CA PHE A 44 -17.99 -5.13 8.25
C PHE A 44 -17.98 -4.79 6.76
N VAL A 45 -17.09 -5.43 6.01
CA VAL A 45 -17.00 -5.37 4.55
C VAL A 45 -17.06 -6.78 3.95
N PRO A 46 -17.79 -6.99 2.84
CA PRO A 46 -17.94 -8.31 2.24
C PRO A 46 -16.63 -8.78 1.60
N VAL A 47 -16.41 -10.09 1.63
CA VAL A 47 -15.32 -10.73 0.89
C VAL A 47 -15.61 -10.64 -0.60
N THR A 48 -14.68 -10.09 -1.36
CA THR A 48 -14.84 -9.85 -2.81
C THR A 48 -14.30 -10.99 -3.65
N ARG A 49 -13.34 -11.76 -3.13
CA ARG A 49 -12.74 -12.90 -3.82
C ARG A 49 -12.48 -14.09 -2.89
N LYS A 50 -13.28 -15.14 -3.04
CA LYS A 50 -13.09 -16.40 -2.30
C LYS A 50 -11.74 -17.04 -2.65
N GLY A 51 -11.02 -17.48 -1.62
CA GLY A 51 -9.62 -17.93 -1.69
C GLY A 51 -8.70 -17.05 -0.85
N TYR A 52 -9.10 -15.79 -0.62
CA TYR A 52 -8.45 -14.86 0.29
C TYR A 52 -9.51 -14.18 1.16
N TRP A 53 -9.11 -13.65 2.32
CA TRP A 53 -9.92 -12.69 3.08
C TRP A 53 -9.80 -11.29 2.48
N GLN A 54 -10.07 -11.21 1.17
CA GLN A 54 -9.96 -10.00 0.37
C GLN A 54 -11.27 -9.22 0.39
N PHE A 55 -11.20 -7.90 0.52
CA PHE A 55 -12.33 -6.99 0.48
C PHE A 55 -11.98 -5.73 -0.31
N ASN A 56 -13.00 -4.93 -0.67
CA ASN A 56 -12.80 -3.63 -1.29
C ASN A 56 -12.42 -2.59 -0.22
N MET A 57 -11.38 -1.83 -0.51
CA MET A 57 -10.89 -0.71 0.26
C MET A 57 -10.98 0.56 -0.59
N GLY A 58 -11.25 1.68 0.06
CA GLY A 58 -11.19 3.00 -0.56
C GLY A 58 -9.78 3.57 -0.53
N ASP A 59 -9.74 4.89 -0.41
CA ASP A 59 -8.50 5.65 -0.48
C ASP A 59 -7.60 5.50 0.76
N VAL A 60 -6.31 5.75 0.54
CA VAL A 60 -5.30 5.91 1.59
C VAL A 60 -4.94 7.38 1.67
N LEU A 61 -5.06 7.95 2.86
CA LEU A 61 -4.69 9.34 3.12
C LEU A 61 -3.39 9.40 3.93
N VAL A 62 -2.52 10.32 3.54
CA VAL A 62 -1.28 10.67 4.23
C VAL A 62 -1.38 12.14 4.61
N ASP A 63 -1.21 12.46 5.90
CA ASP A 63 -1.31 13.85 6.39
C ASP A 63 -2.69 14.47 6.09
N GLY A 64 -3.74 13.64 6.18
CA GLY A 64 -5.12 14.01 5.87
C GLY A 64 -5.43 14.24 4.38
N LYS A 65 -4.45 14.02 3.48
CA LYS A 65 -4.60 14.22 2.04
C LYS A 65 -4.64 12.89 1.30
N SER A 66 -5.46 12.83 0.25
CA SER A 66 -5.51 11.68 -0.64
C SER A 66 -4.14 11.39 -1.28
N THR A 67 -3.84 10.12 -1.48
CA THR A 67 -2.71 9.68 -2.33
C THR A 67 -3.11 9.56 -3.80
N GLY A 68 -4.40 9.69 -4.11
CA GLY A 68 -4.97 9.62 -5.46
C GLY A 68 -5.02 8.20 -6.04
N PHE A 69 -3.99 7.38 -5.80
CA PHE A 69 -3.82 6.05 -6.39
C PHE A 69 -4.96 5.09 -6.03
N CYS A 70 -5.39 5.06 -4.77
CA CYS A 70 -6.49 4.21 -4.30
C CYS A 70 -7.85 4.94 -4.23
N ALA A 71 -7.97 6.16 -4.76
CA ALA A 71 -9.21 6.94 -4.71
C ALA A 71 -10.35 6.27 -5.51
N GLY A 72 -10.02 5.57 -6.60
CA GLY A 72 -10.96 4.75 -7.38
C GLY A 72 -11.29 3.39 -6.75
N GLY A 73 -10.70 3.10 -5.58
CA GLY A 73 -10.81 1.82 -4.90
C GLY A 73 -9.58 0.93 -5.15
N CYS A 74 -9.13 0.30 -4.07
CA CYS A 74 -8.12 -0.75 -4.08
C CYS A 74 -8.71 -2.02 -3.45
N ALA A 75 -8.12 -3.17 -3.73
CA ALA A 75 -8.40 -4.36 -2.92
C ALA A 75 -7.53 -4.33 -1.65
N ALA A 76 -7.95 -5.02 -0.60
CA ALA A 76 -7.13 -5.29 0.56
C ALA A 76 -7.37 -6.72 1.08
N ILE A 77 -6.35 -7.35 1.64
CA ILE A 77 -6.43 -8.62 2.38
C ILE A 77 -6.03 -8.35 3.82
N ALA A 78 -6.83 -8.83 4.78
CA ALA A 78 -6.39 -8.94 6.17
C ALA A 78 -5.60 -10.24 6.33
N ASP A 79 -4.33 -10.14 6.72
CA ASP A 79 -3.39 -11.26 6.76
C ASP A 79 -2.61 -11.30 8.07
N SER A 80 -3.06 -12.11 9.02
CA SER A 80 -2.36 -12.36 10.28
C SER A 80 -1.03 -13.11 10.12
N GLY A 81 -0.69 -13.56 8.91
CA GLY A 81 0.60 -14.20 8.62
C GLY A 81 1.71 -13.21 8.25
N THR A 82 1.39 -11.93 8.14
CA THR A 82 2.31 -10.87 7.75
C THR A 82 2.29 -9.76 8.79
N SER A 83 3.47 -9.24 9.19
CA SER A 83 3.51 -8.12 10.14
C SER A 83 3.35 -6.75 9.48
N LEU A 84 4.03 -6.52 8.36
CA LEU A 84 4.06 -5.23 7.67
C LEU A 84 2.78 -4.95 6.87
N LEU A 85 2.54 -3.68 6.58
CA LEU A 85 1.57 -3.21 5.59
C LEU A 85 2.21 -3.24 4.21
N ALA A 86 1.74 -4.10 3.31
CA ALA A 86 2.23 -4.13 1.94
C ALA A 86 1.27 -3.39 1.01
N GLY A 87 1.76 -2.46 0.19
CA GLY A 87 0.92 -1.67 -0.71
C GLY A 87 1.63 -1.17 -1.97
N PRO A 88 0.90 -0.51 -2.88
CA PRO A 88 1.44 -0.03 -4.14
C PRO A 88 2.63 0.92 -3.95
N THR A 89 3.69 0.73 -4.73
CA THR A 89 4.92 1.53 -4.63
C THR A 89 4.66 3.02 -4.71
N ALA A 90 3.72 3.44 -5.58
CA ALA A 90 3.31 4.84 -5.71
C ALA A 90 2.90 5.47 -4.37
N ILE A 91 2.16 4.75 -3.53
CA ILE A 91 1.71 5.23 -2.21
C ILE A 91 2.85 5.12 -1.19
N ILE A 92 3.58 4.00 -1.17
CA ILE A 92 4.65 3.79 -0.18
C ILE A 92 5.77 4.83 -0.35
N THR A 93 6.07 5.25 -1.58
CA THR A 93 7.02 6.34 -1.83
C THR A 93 6.57 7.68 -1.21
N GLU A 94 5.28 8.02 -1.34
CA GLU A 94 4.72 9.23 -0.70
C GLU A 94 4.77 9.14 0.83
N ILE A 95 4.47 7.96 1.38
CA ILE A 95 4.60 7.69 2.83
C ILE A 95 6.05 7.85 3.27
N ASN A 96 7.00 7.22 2.57
CA ASN A 96 8.42 7.27 2.89
C ASN A 96 8.96 8.70 2.92
N GLU A 97 8.59 9.53 1.94
CA GLU A 97 8.95 10.95 1.95
C GLU A 97 8.36 11.68 3.16
N LYS A 98 7.10 11.41 3.50
CA LYS A 98 6.39 12.10 4.60
C LYS A 98 6.83 11.69 6.00
N ILE A 99 7.28 10.45 6.17
CA ILE A 99 7.80 9.96 7.46
C ILE A 99 9.33 10.06 7.55
N GLY A 100 10.00 10.55 6.50
CA GLY A 100 11.45 10.67 6.44
C GLY A 100 12.18 9.33 6.33
N ALA A 101 11.52 8.28 5.84
CA ALA A 101 12.12 6.97 5.68
C ALA A 101 13.20 6.93 4.60
N ALA A 102 14.22 6.11 4.83
CA ALA A 102 15.22 5.78 3.84
C ALA A 102 14.55 5.07 2.63
N GLY A 103 15.02 5.45 1.45
CA GLY A 103 14.65 4.83 0.18
C GLY A 103 15.86 4.73 -0.74
N VAL A 104 15.62 4.24 -1.95
CA VAL A 104 16.61 4.13 -3.01
C VAL A 104 16.33 5.15 -4.10
N VAL A 105 17.40 5.68 -4.69
CA VAL A 105 17.29 6.59 -5.84
C VAL A 105 17.00 5.78 -7.10
N SER A 106 15.87 6.04 -7.76
CA SER A 106 15.58 5.48 -9.09
C SER A 106 16.02 6.45 -10.17
N GLN A 107 16.98 6.00 -11.00
CA GLN A 107 17.43 6.79 -12.15
C GLN A 107 16.33 6.91 -13.20
N GLU A 108 15.54 5.86 -13.39
CA GLU A 108 14.42 5.84 -14.33
C GLU A 108 13.37 6.90 -13.94
N CYS A 109 13.02 6.97 -12.65
CA CYS A 109 12.14 8.02 -12.12
C CYS A 109 12.73 9.41 -12.35
N LYS A 110 14.01 9.62 -12.01
CA LYS A 110 14.70 10.89 -12.26
C LYS A 110 14.71 11.28 -13.74
N THR A 111 14.91 10.32 -14.64
CA THR A 111 14.87 10.52 -16.10
C THR A 111 13.47 10.90 -16.57
N VAL A 112 12.43 10.20 -16.10
CA VAL A 112 11.03 10.54 -16.41
C VAL A 112 10.72 11.97 -16.00
N VAL A 113 11.05 12.36 -14.77
CA VAL A 113 10.77 13.71 -14.27
C VAL A 113 11.53 14.78 -15.06
N SER A 114 12.83 14.57 -15.30
CA SER A 114 13.68 15.57 -15.95
C SER A 114 13.44 15.72 -17.46
N GLN A 115 13.15 14.62 -18.18
CA GLN A 115 12.98 14.66 -19.63
C GLN A 115 11.52 14.82 -20.06
N TYR A 116 10.60 14.19 -19.34
CA TYR A 116 9.19 14.09 -19.74
C TYR A 116 8.24 14.82 -18.79
N GLY A 117 8.71 15.28 -17.62
CA GLY A 117 7.84 15.78 -16.57
C GLY A 117 6.99 16.99 -16.99
N GLN A 118 7.56 17.94 -17.74
CA GLN A 118 6.80 19.09 -18.25
C GLN A 118 5.73 18.65 -19.24
N GLN A 119 6.06 17.74 -20.16
CA GLN A 119 5.11 17.21 -21.15
C GLN A 119 3.96 16.45 -20.46
N ILE A 120 4.27 15.66 -19.42
CA ILE A 120 3.26 14.95 -18.62
C ILE A 120 2.32 15.96 -17.93
N LEU A 121 2.86 17.02 -17.31
CA LEU A 121 2.06 18.07 -16.68
C LEU A 121 1.18 18.81 -17.68
N ASP A 122 1.70 19.14 -18.85
CA ASP A 122 0.94 19.84 -19.88
C ASP A 122 -0.22 18.96 -20.40
N LEU A 123 0.00 17.65 -20.56
CA LEU A 123 -1.05 16.69 -20.91
C LEU A 123 -2.12 16.57 -19.81
N LEU A 124 -1.72 16.55 -18.54
CA LEU A 124 -2.65 16.55 -17.40
C LEU A 124 -3.49 17.82 -17.35
N LEU A 125 -2.88 18.99 -17.58
CA LEU A 125 -3.60 20.27 -17.64
C LEU A 125 -4.53 20.38 -18.85
N ALA A 126 -4.20 19.69 -19.94
CA ALA A 126 -5.07 19.54 -21.11
C ALA A 126 -6.19 18.49 -20.90
N GLU A 127 -6.42 18.05 -19.65
CA GLU A 127 -7.43 17.07 -19.27
C GLU A 127 -7.31 15.72 -20.01
N THR A 128 -6.07 15.36 -20.38
CA THR A 128 -5.81 14.04 -20.97
C THR A 128 -6.06 12.95 -19.92
N GLN A 129 -6.69 11.86 -20.35
CA GLN A 129 -6.94 10.70 -19.47
C GLN A 129 -5.60 10.18 -18.91
N PRO A 130 -5.39 10.15 -17.57
CA PRO A 130 -4.11 9.80 -16.96
C PRO A 130 -3.52 8.48 -17.48
N ALA A 131 -4.34 7.43 -17.59
CA ALA A 131 -3.95 6.10 -18.07
C ALA A 131 -3.45 6.06 -19.54
N LYS A 132 -3.60 7.14 -20.30
CA LYS A 132 -3.11 7.24 -21.69
C LYS A 132 -1.84 8.08 -21.81
N ILE A 133 -1.48 8.84 -20.77
CA ILE A 133 -0.41 9.83 -20.87
C ILE A 133 0.92 9.16 -21.17
N CYS A 134 1.30 8.13 -20.42
CA CYS A 134 2.58 7.45 -20.65
C CYS A 134 2.68 6.75 -22.01
N SER A 135 1.54 6.35 -22.59
CA SER A 135 1.50 5.84 -23.95
C SER A 135 1.65 6.95 -24.99
N GLN A 136 1.05 8.13 -24.78
CA GLN A 136 1.21 9.29 -25.66
C GLN A 136 2.59 9.91 -25.60
N VAL A 137 3.22 9.89 -24.43
CA VAL A 137 4.62 10.29 -24.22
C VAL A 137 5.59 9.28 -24.88
N GLY A 138 5.12 8.06 -25.16
CA GLY A 138 5.91 7.02 -25.83
C GLY A 138 6.70 6.12 -24.87
N LEU A 139 6.44 6.18 -23.57
CA LEU A 139 7.10 5.36 -22.54
C LEU A 139 6.38 4.04 -22.26
N CYS A 140 5.14 3.87 -22.71
CA CYS A 140 4.35 2.65 -22.56
C CYS A 140 3.67 2.24 -23.87
N THR A 141 3.30 0.97 -24.02
CA THR A 141 2.34 0.51 -25.04
C THR A 141 0.92 0.53 -24.49
N PHE A 142 -0.07 0.90 -25.29
CA PHE A 142 -1.47 0.97 -24.84
C PHE A 142 -2.25 -0.28 -25.27
N ASP A 143 -2.81 -1.04 -24.32
CA ASP A 143 -3.60 -2.25 -24.62
C ASP A 143 -5.12 -2.01 -24.72
N GLY A 144 -5.57 -0.76 -24.55
CA GLY A 144 -6.99 -0.40 -24.52
C GLY A 144 -7.55 -0.14 -23.12
N THR A 145 -6.87 -0.63 -22.07
CA THR A 145 -7.30 -0.46 -20.67
C THR A 145 -6.23 0.16 -19.78
N HIS A 146 -4.95 -0.15 -20.01
CA HIS A 146 -3.80 0.38 -19.27
C HIS A 146 -2.54 0.48 -20.14
N GLY A 147 -1.53 1.23 -19.68
CA GLY A 147 -0.18 1.17 -20.20
C GLY A 147 0.47 -0.17 -19.84
N VAL A 148 0.92 -0.92 -20.85
CA VAL A 148 1.67 -2.17 -20.71
C VAL A 148 3.10 -1.94 -21.19
N SER A 149 4.05 -2.60 -20.53
CA SER A 149 5.46 -2.63 -20.89
C SER A 149 5.69 -3.03 -22.36
N ALA A 150 6.48 -2.23 -23.08
CA ALA A 150 6.94 -2.54 -24.43
C ALA A 150 8.03 -3.64 -24.35
N GLY A 151 7.65 -4.91 -24.53
CA GLY A 151 8.64 -5.98 -24.67
C GLY A 151 9.44 -5.84 -25.97
N ILE A 152 10.57 -5.11 -25.95
CA ILE A 152 11.49 -5.08 -27.09
C ILE A 152 12.19 -6.44 -27.18
N ARG A 153 11.83 -7.22 -28.22
CA ARG A 153 12.65 -8.34 -28.70
C ARG A 153 13.95 -7.77 -29.27
N SER A 154 15.05 -7.87 -28.52
CA SER A 154 16.38 -7.82 -29.12
C SER A 154 16.57 -9.07 -29.96
N VAL A 155 16.81 -8.90 -31.25
CA VAL A 155 17.20 -9.96 -32.20
C VAL A 155 18.69 -10.28 -32.03
N VAL A 156 19.06 -10.82 -30.87
CA VAL A 156 20.23 -11.66 -30.66
C VAL A 156 19.92 -12.53 -29.44
N ASP A 157 20.16 -13.84 -29.56
CA ASP A 157 19.97 -14.90 -28.56
C ASP A 157 18.57 -15.54 -28.48
N ASP A 158 18.17 -16.13 -29.60
CA ASP A 158 17.47 -17.42 -29.56
C ASP A 158 18.50 -18.51 -29.22
N GLU A 159 18.43 -19.06 -27.99
CA GLU A 159 18.49 -20.50 -27.70
C GLU A 159 18.66 -20.76 -26.18
N ALA A 160 17.54 -20.75 -25.43
CA ALA A 160 17.34 -21.61 -24.24
C ALA A 160 15.92 -21.42 -23.68
N ARG A 161 14.97 -22.29 -24.09
CA ARG A 161 13.66 -22.39 -23.45
C ARG A 161 13.77 -23.19 -22.14
N LYS A 162 13.26 -22.63 -21.03
CA LYS A 162 12.10 -23.15 -20.24
C LYS A 162 11.98 -22.51 -18.85
N SER A 163 10.82 -21.86 -18.63
CA SER A 163 9.96 -21.86 -17.43
C SER A 163 9.55 -20.47 -16.88
N ASN A 164 8.24 -20.33 -16.69
CA ASN A 164 7.44 -19.23 -16.13
C ASN A 164 7.31 -17.91 -16.91
N GLY A 165 6.12 -17.71 -17.48
CA GLY A 165 5.67 -16.47 -18.12
C GLY A 165 5.44 -15.32 -17.13
N GLY A 166 6.52 -14.62 -16.80
CA GLY A 166 6.49 -13.31 -16.16
C GLY A 166 6.45 -12.20 -17.21
N LEU A 167 5.45 -11.32 -17.10
CA LEU A 167 5.37 -10.04 -17.81
C LEU A 167 6.62 -9.22 -17.42
N LYS A 168 7.61 -9.08 -18.31
CA LYS A 168 8.77 -8.23 -18.03
C LYS A 168 8.31 -6.77 -18.04
N SER A 169 8.24 -6.14 -16.88
CA SER A 169 7.90 -4.72 -16.73
C SER A 169 8.99 -3.83 -17.32
N ASP A 170 8.60 -2.78 -18.03
CA ASP A 170 9.48 -1.73 -18.52
C ASP A 170 9.66 -0.73 -17.37
N PRO A 171 10.88 -0.61 -16.80
CA PRO A 171 11.13 0.28 -15.69
C PRO A 171 10.75 1.75 -15.97
N MET A 172 10.89 2.21 -17.22
CA MET A 172 10.53 3.58 -17.60
C MET A 172 9.01 3.76 -17.67
N CYS A 173 8.29 2.77 -18.18
CA CYS A 173 6.82 2.79 -18.21
C CYS A 173 6.26 2.89 -16.79
N ASN A 174 6.72 2.04 -15.87
CA ASN A 174 6.27 2.06 -14.47
C ASN A 174 6.60 3.39 -13.78
N ALA A 175 7.81 3.92 -13.99
CA ALA A 175 8.20 5.22 -13.48
C ALA A 175 7.30 6.35 -14.01
N CYS A 176 6.90 6.29 -15.28
CA CYS A 176 5.95 7.23 -15.86
C CYS A 176 4.56 7.13 -15.22
N GLU A 177 4.00 5.93 -15.09
CA GLU A 177 2.67 5.75 -14.51
C GLU A 177 2.62 6.25 -13.06
N MET A 178 3.66 6.00 -12.27
CA MET A 178 3.80 6.58 -10.92
C MET A 178 3.89 8.11 -10.97
N ALA A 179 4.71 8.67 -11.87
CA ALA A 179 4.85 10.11 -12.02
C ALA A 179 3.52 10.80 -12.39
N VAL A 180 2.75 10.21 -13.30
CA VAL A 180 1.42 10.71 -13.68
C VAL A 180 0.50 10.78 -12.46
N VAL A 181 0.45 9.73 -11.64
CA VAL A 181 -0.40 9.71 -10.43
C VAL A 181 0.05 10.77 -9.44
N TRP A 182 1.35 10.87 -9.15
CA TRP A 182 1.86 11.89 -8.23
C TRP A 182 1.59 13.31 -8.74
N MET A 183 1.81 13.58 -10.04
CA MET A 183 1.52 14.89 -10.66
C MET A 183 0.04 15.23 -10.55
N GLN A 184 -0.84 14.29 -10.88
CA GLN A 184 -2.27 14.48 -10.80
C GLN A 184 -2.71 14.79 -9.36
N ASN A 185 -2.17 14.07 -8.37
CA ASN A 185 -2.46 14.32 -6.96
C ASN A 185 -1.97 15.72 -6.53
N GLN A 186 -0.76 16.13 -6.93
CA GLN A 186 -0.28 17.47 -6.57
C GLN A 186 -1.04 18.60 -7.28
N LEU A 187 -1.50 18.38 -8.52
CA LEU A 187 -2.38 19.32 -9.24
C LEU A 187 -3.72 19.47 -8.52
N ALA A 188 -4.31 18.37 -8.04
CA ALA A 188 -5.54 18.41 -7.23
C ALA A 188 -5.38 19.20 -5.92
N GLN A 189 -4.14 19.42 -5.46
CA GLN A 189 -3.80 20.25 -4.31
C GLN A 189 -3.42 21.69 -4.70
N ASN A 190 -3.71 22.13 -5.92
CA ASN A 190 -3.44 23.48 -6.44
C ASN A 190 -1.97 23.92 -6.35
N LYS A 191 -1.01 22.99 -6.49
CA LYS A 191 0.43 23.34 -6.54
C LYS A 191 0.85 23.81 -7.93
N THR A 192 1.90 24.64 -7.99
CA THR A 192 2.48 25.11 -9.26
C THR A 192 3.30 24.01 -9.93
N GLN A 193 3.40 24.02 -11.26
CA GLN A 193 4.16 23.01 -12.03
C GLN A 193 5.60 22.83 -11.53
N GLU A 194 6.31 23.91 -11.24
CA GLU A 194 7.69 23.87 -10.71
C GLU A 194 7.77 23.15 -9.36
N LEU A 195 6.86 23.46 -8.42
CA LEU A 195 6.80 22.79 -7.13
C LEU A 195 6.45 21.31 -7.28
N ILE A 196 5.63 20.96 -8.28
CA ILE A 196 5.27 19.58 -8.57
C ILE A 196 6.49 18.80 -9.07
N LEU A 197 7.20 19.31 -10.07
CA LEU A 197 8.40 18.66 -10.61
C LEU A 197 9.47 18.47 -9.54
N ASN A 198 9.71 19.49 -8.71
CA ASN A 198 10.66 19.41 -7.60
C ASN A 198 10.24 18.37 -6.57
N TYR A 199 8.96 18.35 -6.19
CA TYR A 199 8.46 17.36 -5.24
C TYR A 199 8.58 15.93 -5.76
N ILE A 200 8.22 15.68 -7.02
CA ILE A 200 8.31 14.34 -7.59
C ILE A 200 9.77 13.92 -7.77
N ASN A 201 10.65 14.86 -8.10
CA ASN A 201 12.09 14.61 -8.07
C ASN A 201 12.56 14.17 -6.68
N GLN A 202 12.02 14.71 -5.59
CA GLN A 202 12.30 14.22 -4.22
C GLN A 202 11.74 12.82 -4.00
N LEU A 203 10.52 12.53 -4.46
CA LEU A 203 9.95 11.18 -4.40
C LEU A 203 10.84 10.13 -5.10
N CYS A 204 11.48 10.48 -6.20
CA CYS A 204 12.42 9.61 -6.91
C CYS A 204 13.66 9.20 -6.07
N GLU A 205 13.92 9.86 -4.94
CA GLU A 205 14.99 9.51 -3.99
C GLU A 205 14.50 8.62 -2.84
N ARG A 206 13.19 8.41 -2.74
CA ARG A 206 12.50 7.71 -1.65
C ARG A 206 11.81 6.43 -2.09
N LEU A 207 12.15 5.89 -3.26
CA LEU A 207 11.55 4.63 -3.68
C LEU A 207 11.86 3.55 -2.64
N PRO A 208 10.88 2.70 -2.29
CA PRO A 208 11.08 1.56 -1.40
C PRO A 208 12.22 0.66 -1.90
N SER A 209 13.12 0.28 -1.00
CA SER A 209 14.18 -0.67 -1.32
C SER A 209 13.59 -2.08 -1.44
N PRO A 210 13.83 -2.82 -2.54
CA PRO A 210 13.29 -4.17 -2.69
C PRO A 210 13.89 -5.19 -1.72
N MET A 211 15.02 -4.87 -1.07
CA MET A 211 15.74 -5.76 -0.16
C MET A 211 16.11 -5.09 1.18
N GLY A 212 15.67 -3.85 1.41
CA GLY A 212 16.08 -3.07 2.57
C GLY A 212 14.89 -2.59 3.38
N GLU A 213 15.05 -2.59 4.69
CA GLU A 213 14.11 -1.96 5.61
C GLU A 213 14.14 -0.43 5.40
N SER A 214 12.97 0.18 5.35
CA SER A 214 12.82 1.63 5.26
C SER A 214 13.05 2.26 6.63
N ALA A 215 14.33 2.37 7.02
CA ALA A 215 14.75 2.94 8.29
C ALA A 215 14.29 4.41 8.43
N VAL A 216 13.87 4.81 9.62
CA VAL A 216 13.46 6.18 9.98
C VAL A 216 14.21 6.64 11.23
N ASP A 217 14.29 7.95 11.44
CA ASP A 217 14.78 8.50 12.69
C ASP A 217 13.75 8.27 13.82
N CYS A 218 14.17 7.57 14.89
CA CYS A 218 13.33 7.35 16.07
C CYS A 218 12.97 8.66 16.80
N GLY A 219 13.72 9.74 16.63
CA GLY A 219 13.43 11.05 17.24
C GLY A 219 12.30 11.81 16.54
N SER A 220 11.97 11.47 15.30
CA SER A 220 11.06 12.26 14.46
C SER A 220 9.60 11.81 14.51
N LEU A 221 9.26 10.77 15.29
CA LEU A 221 7.90 10.19 15.37
C LEU A 221 6.81 11.25 15.57
N VAL A 222 7.04 12.22 16.47
CA VAL A 222 6.07 13.29 16.80
C VAL A 222 5.73 14.18 15.61
N SER A 223 6.63 14.28 14.63
CA SER A 223 6.43 15.08 13.41
C SER A 223 5.84 14.29 12.24
N MET A 224 5.75 12.97 12.36
CA MET A 224 5.22 12.13 11.29
C MET A 224 3.69 12.23 11.24
N PRO A 225 3.08 12.13 10.05
CA PRO A 225 1.64 12.25 9.91
C PRO A 225 0.90 10.95 10.23
N ASP A 226 -0.35 11.09 10.67
CA ASP A 226 -1.27 9.96 10.66
C ASP A 226 -1.48 9.41 9.24
N ILE A 227 -1.55 8.08 9.12
CA ILE A 227 -1.92 7.37 7.88
C ILE A 227 -3.32 6.82 8.04
N VAL A 228 -4.19 7.03 7.06
CA VAL A 228 -5.61 6.68 7.18
C VAL A 228 -6.07 5.82 6.00
N PHE A 229 -6.62 4.65 6.30
CA PHE A 229 -7.26 3.77 5.32
C PHE A 229 -8.77 3.96 5.34
N THR A 230 -9.41 3.98 4.18
CA THR A 230 -10.88 4.03 4.08
C THR A 230 -11.44 2.63 3.85
N ILE A 231 -12.19 2.08 4.80
CA ILE A 231 -12.76 0.71 4.70
C ILE A 231 -14.24 0.80 5.05
N GLY A 232 -15.12 0.32 4.17
CA GLY A 232 -16.57 0.36 4.39
C GLY A 232 -17.13 1.77 4.58
N GLY A 233 -16.49 2.80 4.00
CA GLY A 233 -16.83 4.20 4.20
C GLY A 233 -16.35 4.83 5.51
N LYS A 234 -15.72 4.06 6.41
CA LYS A 234 -15.13 4.54 7.66
C LYS A 234 -13.62 4.74 7.51
N LYS A 235 -13.08 5.71 8.25
CA LYS A 235 -11.64 6.02 8.30
C LYS A 235 -10.96 5.25 9.44
N PHE A 236 -9.96 4.48 9.10
CA PHE A 236 -9.10 3.70 10.00
C PHE A 236 -7.72 4.35 10.05
N LYS A 237 -7.45 5.05 11.15
CA LYS A 237 -6.28 5.88 11.36
C LYS A 237 -5.19 5.12 12.13
N LEU A 238 -3.97 5.12 11.60
CA LEU A 238 -2.76 4.70 12.28
C LEU A 238 -1.91 5.92 12.63
N LYS A 239 -1.56 6.02 13.92
CA LYS A 239 -0.62 7.02 14.44
C LYS A 239 0.84 6.61 14.18
N PRO A 240 1.80 7.55 14.25
CA PRO A 240 3.22 7.24 14.09
C PRO A 240 3.75 6.09 14.95
N GLU A 241 3.35 6.01 16.21
CA GLU A 241 3.77 4.96 17.13
C GLU A 241 3.17 3.58 16.76
N GLN A 242 2.16 3.58 15.89
CA GLN A 242 1.47 2.37 15.46
C GLN A 242 2.10 1.74 14.24
N TYR A 243 2.53 2.55 13.27
CA TYR A 243 3.12 2.06 12.03
C TYR A 243 4.65 2.14 11.98
N ILE A 244 5.33 2.74 12.96
CA ILE A 244 6.79 2.65 13.08
C ILE A 244 7.15 1.53 14.06
N LEU A 245 7.96 0.58 13.59
CA LEU A 245 8.44 -0.55 14.38
C LEU A 245 9.81 -0.24 14.96
N LYS A 246 10.01 -0.55 16.25
CA LYS A 246 11.30 -0.46 16.93
C LYS A 246 11.92 -1.85 16.99
N VAL A 247 13.08 -2.02 16.37
CA VAL A 247 13.83 -3.28 16.31
C VAL A 247 15.16 -3.11 17.06
N GLY A 248 15.54 -4.10 17.86
CA GLY A 248 16.72 -4.06 18.70
C GLY A 248 16.44 -3.56 20.12
N GLU A 249 17.48 -3.53 20.96
CA GLU A 249 17.38 -3.21 22.38
C GLU A 249 18.40 -2.12 22.80
N GLY A 250 18.04 -1.35 23.82
CA GLY A 250 18.92 -0.35 24.42
C GLY A 250 19.34 0.77 23.45
N GLN A 251 20.65 0.99 23.32
CA GLN A 251 21.20 2.04 22.44
C GLN A 251 21.25 1.65 20.95
N ALA A 252 20.98 0.39 20.63
CA ALA A 252 20.97 -0.11 19.25
C ALA A 252 19.57 -0.20 18.64
N VAL A 253 18.58 0.47 19.25
CA VAL A 253 17.21 0.52 18.71
C VAL A 253 17.21 1.22 17.36
N GLN A 254 16.70 0.52 16.35
CA GLN A 254 16.45 1.03 15.02
C GLN A 254 14.94 1.17 14.82
N CYS A 255 14.53 2.27 14.21
CA CYS A 255 13.14 2.46 13.82
C CYS A 255 12.99 2.17 12.33
N ILE A 256 12.02 1.34 11.99
CA ILE A 256 11.71 0.97 10.61
C ILE A 256 10.25 1.29 10.30
N SER A 257 10.01 1.73 9.08
CA SER A 257 8.66 1.87 8.54
C SER A 257 7.96 0.52 8.53
N GLY A 258 6.74 0.46 9.06
CA GLY A 258 5.85 -0.68 9.00
C GLY A 258 5.25 -0.91 7.61
N PHE A 259 5.69 -0.16 6.60
CA PHE A 259 5.20 -0.23 5.23
C PHE A 259 6.24 -0.86 4.30
N THR A 260 5.78 -1.69 3.37
CA THR A 260 6.60 -2.30 2.32
C THR A 260 5.91 -2.19 0.96
N ALA A 261 6.71 -2.14 -0.10
CA ALA A 261 6.20 -2.04 -1.46
C ALA A 261 5.80 -3.41 -2.01
N MET A 262 4.65 -3.46 -2.65
CA MET A 262 4.16 -4.62 -3.38
C MET A 262 3.25 -4.17 -4.52
N ASP A 263 3.74 -4.30 -5.75
CA ASP A 263 2.97 -3.98 -6.95
C ASP A 263 2.34 -5.25 -7.54
N ILE A 264 1.02 -5.35 -7.42
CA ILE A 264 0.24 -6.44 -8.03
C ILE A 264 -0.56 -5.86 -9.20
N PRO A 265 -0.30 -6.29 -10.45
CA PRO A 265 -0.99 -5.76 -11.60
C PRO A 265 -2.46 -6.23 -11.67
N PRO A 266 -3.32 -5.51 -12.42
CA PRO A 266 -4.64 -5.98 -12.80
C PRO A 266 -4.57 -7.37 -13.48
N PRO A 267 -5.61 -8.21 -13.35
CA PRO A 267 -6.88 -7.97 -12.67
C PRO A 267 -6.86 -8.31 -11.16
N ARG A 268 -5.69 -8.66 -10.60
CA ARG A 268 -5.60 -9.09 -9.18
C ARG A 268 -5.41 -7.92 -8.22
N GLY A 269 -4.78 -6.84 -8.67
CA GLY A 269 -4.60 -5.60 -7.91
C GLY A 269 -5.18 -4.38 -8.64
N PRO A 270 -4.91 -3.17 -8.13
CA PRO A 270 -4.02 -2.87 -7.01
C PRO A 270 -4.55 -3.43 -5.67
N LEU A 271 -3.63 -3.91 -4.82
CA LEU A 271 -3.94 -4.67 -3.61
C LEU A 271 -3.07 -4.21 -2.43
N TRP A 272 -3.68 -4.15 -1.25
CA TRP A 272 -2.99 -4.02 0.03
C TRP A 272 -3.00 -5.33 0.82
N ILE A 273 -1.94 -5.58 1.59
CA ILE A 273 -1.93 -6.56 2.67
C ILE A 273 -1.92 -5.78 3.99
N LEU A 274 -2.96 -5.99 4.79
CA LEU A 274 -3.11 -5.40 6.12
C LEU A 274 -2.71 -6.45 7.16
N GLY A 275 -1.46 -6.37 7.59
CA GLY A 275 -0.85 -7.27 8.58
C GLY A 275 -1.02 -6.82 10.04
N ASP A 276 -0.15 -7.34 10.91
CA ASP A 276 -0.14 -7.09 12.36
C ASP A 276 -0.10 -5.59 12.71
N VAL A 277 0.60 -4.76 11.93
CA VAL A 277 0.64 -3.30 12.13
C VAL A 277 -0.78 -2.70 12.14
N PHE A 278 -1.67 -3.18 11.26
CA PHE A 278 -3.06 -2.75 11.21
C PHE A 278 -3.94 -3.54 12.18
N MET A 279 -3.83 -4.88 12.14
CA MET A 279 -4.68 -5.78 12.92
C MET A 279 -4.43 -5.69 14.44
N GLY A 280 -3.27 -5.20 14.87
CA GLY A 280 -3.01 -4.94 16.28
C GLY A 280 -3.69 -3.68 16.79
N VAL A 281 -3.86 -2.66 15.94
CA VAL A 281 -4.66 -1.47 16.29
C VAL A 281 -6.16 -1.75 16.15
N TYR A 282 -6.51 -2.64 15.23
CA TYR A 282 -7.90 -2.96 14.92
C TYR A 282 -8.20 -4.44 15.07
N HIS A 283 -8.88 -4.80 16.17
CA HIS A 283 -9.45 -6.12 16.36
C HIS A 283 -10.20 -6.57 15.11
N THR A 284 -9.82 -7.75 14.60
CA THR A 284 -10.27 -8.22 13.30
C THR A 284 -11.10 -9.49 13.44
N VAL A 285 -12.30 -9.46 12.88
CA VAL A 285 -13.23 -10.60 12.82
C VAL A 285 -13.30 -11.12 11.39
N PHE A 286 -13.12 -12.43 11.22
CA PHE A 286 -13.32 -13.15 9.99
C PHE A 286 -14.62 -13.95 10.08
N ASP A 287 -15.67 -13.46 9.44
CA ASP A 287 -17.00 -14.06 9.46
C ASP A 287 -17.16 -14.98 8.25
N TYR A 288 -16.89 -16.27 8.46
CA TYR A 288 -16.97 -17.31 7.43
C TYR A 288 -18.40 -17.60 7.01
N GLY A 289 -19.36 -17.52 7.95
CA GLY A 289 -20.77 -17.74 7.66
C GLY A 289 -21.37 -16.70 6.73
N LYS A 290 -21.00 -15.43 6.90
CA LYS A 290 -21.51 -14.31 6.09
C LYS A 290 -20.50 -13.79 5.05
N LEU A 291 -19.32 -14.42 4.95
CA LEU A 291 -18.25 -14.07 4.02
C LEU A 291 -17.91 -12.58 4.05
N ARG A 292 -17.49 -12.10 5.22
CA ARG A 292 -17.14 -10.70 5.45
C ARG A 292 -16.03 -10.59 6.49
N VAL A 293 -15.32 -9.47 6.48
CA VAL A 293 -14.29 -9.13 7.48
C VAL A 293 -14.75 -7.89 8.24
N GLY A 294 -14.55 -7.85 9.55
CA GLY A 294 -14.97 -6.77 10.42
C GLY A 294 -13.82 -6.21 11.23
N PHE A 295 -13.77 -4.88 11.37
CA PHE A 295 -12.72 -4.17 12.11
C PHE A 295 -13.31 -3.24 13.17
N ALA A 296 -12.86 -3.36 14.41
CA ALA A 296 -13.17 -2.47 15.53
C ALA A 296 -11.86 -1.98 16.17
N GLU A 297 -11.90 -0.88 16.92
CA GLU A 297 -10.72 -0.42 17.66
C GLU A 297 -10.34 -1.45 18.73
N SER A 298 -9.09 -1.87 18.79
CA SER A 298 -8.61 -2.77 19.84
C SER A 298 -8.72 -2.12 21.22
N ALA A 299 -9.02 -2.92 22.24
CA ALA A 299 -9.13 -2.45 23.62
C ALA A 299 -7.77 -2.02 24.20
#